data_AF-A0A453T3G2-F1
#
_entry.id   AF-A0A453T3G2-F1
#
_cell.length_a   1.000
_cell.length_b   1.000
_cell.length_c   1.000
_cell.angle_alpha   90.00
_cell.angle_beta   90.00
_cell.angle_gamma   90.00
#
_symmetry.space_group_name_H-M   'P 1'
#
loop_
_entity.id
_entity.type
_entity.pdbx_description
1 polymer ?
#
loop_
_entity_poly.entity_id
_entity_poly.type
_entity_poly.pdbx_seq_one_letter_code
_entity_poly.pdbx_strand_id
1 'polypeptide(L)'
;AISSLLATTRETKEEWDRVRHSIRSSKVKSDIIETMNYILSLSYFDLPHHLRSCLLYLALFPEDQLIERQRLVRRWISEGFIHGESGQDLMELGEEYFHQLVNRSLIQPNYIGYDGKAKYCRVHDTILDFLIDKSSEENMCTVLKK
;
A
#
# COMPACT_ATOMS: atom_id res chain seq x y z
N ALA A 1 -16.86 11.60 -20.82
CA ALA A 1 -15.70 11.98 -21.63
C ALA A 1 -14.84 10.77 -22.02
N ILE A 2 -14.29 10.00 -21.05
CA ILE A 2 -13.45 8.80 -21.35
C ILE A 2 -14.24 7.76 -22.16
N SER A 3 -15.49 7.44 -21.82
CA SER A 3 -16.30 6.48 -22.57
C SER A 3 -16.53 6.85 -24.05
N SER A 4 -16.60 8.15 -24.37
CA SER A 4 -16.72 8.62 -25.77
C SER A 4 -15.39 8.51 -26.52
N LEU A 5 -14.27 8.79 -25.85
CA LEU A 5 -12.93 8.63 -26.42
C LEU A 5 -12.65 7.14 -26.71
N LEU A 6 -13.02 6.26 -25.79
CA LEU A 6 -12.90 4.81 -25.92
C LEU A 6 -13.78 4.26 -27.05
N ALA A 7 -15.00 4.78 -27.22
CA ALA A 7 -15.90 4.39 -28.31
C ALA A 7 -15.38 4.76 -29.71
N THR A 8 -14.47 5.75 -29.81
CA THR A 8 -13.88 6.20 -31.07
C THR A 8 -12.49 5.60 -31.36
N THR A 9 -11.89 4.89 -30.41
CA THR A 9 -10.56 4.27 -30.58
C THR A 9 -10.72 2.94 -31.31
N ARG A 10 -9.94 2.66 -32.37
CA ARG A 10 -10.05 1.38 -33.10
C ARG A 10 -9.46 0.27 -32.22
N GLU A 11 -9.92 -0.97 -32.40
CA GLU A 11 -9.53 -2.14 -31.58
C GLU A 11 -8.06 -2.62 -31.79
N THR A 12 -7.15 -1.75 -32.20
CA THR A 12 -5.74 -2.12 -32.41
C THR A 12 -4.93 -1.88 -31.15
N LYS A 13 -4.07 -2.83 -30.80
CA LYS A 13 -3.22 -2.77 -29.61
C LYS A 13 -2.38 -1.49 -29.56
N GLU A 14 -1.87 -1.02 -30.69
CA GLU A 14 -1.04 0.19 -30.76
C GLU A 14 -1.81 1.49 -30.50
N GLU A 15 -3.10 1.57 -30.85
CA GLU A 15 -3.93 2.73 -30.48
C GLU A 15 -4.29 2.72 -29.00
N TRP A 16 -4.58 1.54 -28.45
CA TRP A 16 -4.79 1.36 -27.01
C TRP A 16 -3.56 1.76 -26.20
N ASP A 17 -2.37 1.37 -26.65
CA ASP A 17 -1.10 1.76 -26.01
C ASP A 17 -0.89 3.28 -26.09
N ARG A 18 -1.22 3.93 -27.22
CA ARG A 18 -1.15 5.40 -27.36
C ARG A 18 -2.11 6.13 -26.42
N VAL A 19 -3.36 5.68 -26.31
CA VAL A 19 -4.34 6.26 -25.39
C VAL A 19 -3.89 6.06 -23.93
N ARG A 20 -3.38 4.87 -23.59
CA ARG A 20 -2.80 4.59 -22.27
C ARG A 20 -1.62 5.51 -21.95
N HIS A 21 -0.72 5.72 -22.90
CA HIS A 21 0.43 6.60 -22.74
C HIS A 21 0.04 8.07 -22.60
N SER A 22 -0.90 8.57 -23.40
CA SER A 22 -1.36 9.97 -23.30
C SER A 22 -2.06 10.25 -21.96
N ILE A 23 -2.87 9.30 -21.49
CA ILE A 23 -3.51 9.34 -20.17
C ILE A 23 -2.47 9.32 -19.03
N ARG A 24 -1.34 8.63 -19.20
CA ARG A 24 -0.26 8.57 -18.20
C ARG A 24 0.68 9.79 -18.27
N SER A 25 0.82 10.40 -19.45
CA SER A 25 1.78 11.49 -19.73
C SER A 25 1.23 12.90 -19.46
N SER A 26 -0.02 13.07 -19.03
CA SER A 26 -0.58 14.41 -18.82
C SER A 26 0.15 15.14 -17.68
N LYS A 27 0.67 16.35 -17.96
CA LYS A 27 1.43 17.18 -17.01
C LYS A 27 0.70 17.39 -15.67
N VAL A 28 -0.61 17.67 -15.73
CA VAL A 28 -1.46 17.84 -14.53
C VAL A 28 -1.46 16.60 -13.62
N LYS A 29 -1.43 15.39 -14.19
CA LYS A 29 -1.31 14.17 -13.37
C LYS A 29 0.07 14.03 -12.75
N SER A 30 1.13 14.41 -13.46
CA SER A 30 2.49 14.40 -12.92
C SER A 30 2.55 15.25 -11.64
N ASP A 31 2.01 16.46 -11.68
CA ASP A 31 2.05 17.39 -10.56
C ASP A 31 1.18 16.91 -9.38
N ILE A 32 0.02 16.28 -9.66
CA ILE A 32 -0.83 15.66 -8.62
C ILE A 32 -0.13 14.47 -7.97
N ILE A 33 0.49 13.59 -8.77
CA ILE A 33 1.23 12.41 -8.26
C ILE A 33 2.40 12.86 -7.39
N GLU A 34 3.15 13.86 -7.82
CA GLU A 34 4.26 14.43 -7.04
C GLU A 34 3.77 15.01 -5.71
N THR A 35 2.66 15.73 -5.72
CA THR A 35 2.02 16.25 -4.50
C THR A 35 1.55 15.13 -3.57
N MET A 36 0.94 14.07 -4.11
CA MET A 36 0.51 12.91 -3.33
C MET A 36 1.70 12.18 -2.72
N ASN A 37 2.77 11.96 -3.49
CA ASN A 37 4.00 11.35 -3.00
C ASN A 37 4.63 12.21 -1.90
N TYR A 38 4.59 13.53 -2.02
CA TYR A 38 5.06 14.42 -0.96
C TYR A 38 4.25 14.25 0.33
N ILE A 39 2.91 14.25 0.27
CA ILE A 39 2.04 14.03 1.44
C ILE A 39 2.26 12.64 2.07
N LEU A 40 2.40 11.61 1.24
CA LEU A 40 2.69 10.25 1.69
C LEU A 40 4.06 10.18 2.36
N SER A 41 5.06 10.87 1.83
CA SER A 41 6.40 10.93 2.43
C SER A 41 6.35 11.55 3.83
N LEU A 42 5.60 12.64 4.03
CA LEU A 42 5.40 13.25 5.34
C LEU A 42 4.74 12.27 6.31
N SER A 43 3.68 11.60 5.86
CA SER A 43 2.97 10.60 6.65
C SER A 43 3.87 9.42 7.04
N TYR A 44 4.75 8.99 6.12
CA TYR A 44 5.70 7.92 6.32
C TYR A 44 6.82 8.30 7.30
N PHE A 45 7.40 9.49 7.16
CA PHE A 45 8.48 9.95 8.04
C PHE A 45 8.01 10.26 9.47
N ASP A 46 6.74 10.63 9.64
CA ASP A 46 6.11 10.81 10.96
C ASP A 46 5.87 9.48 11.70
N LEU A 47 5.90 8.34 11.00
CA LEU A 47 5.73 7.04 11.66
C LEU A 47 6.91 6.72 12.57
N PRO A 48 6.66 6.10 13.74
CA PRO A 48 7.68 5.35 14.48
C PRO A 48 8.33 4.26 13.61
N HIS A 49 9.60 3.95 13.88
CA HIS A 49 10.39 2.99 13.10
C HIS A 49 9.72 1.61 12.95
N HIS A 50 9.11 1.09 14.01
CA HIS A 50 8.42 -0.20 14.00
C HIS A 50 7.21 -0.20 13.06
N LEU A 51 6.44 0.89 13.00
CA LEU A 51 5.32 1.03 12.08
C LEU A 51 5.78 1.18 10.62
N ARG A 52 6.90 1.89 10.37
CA ARG A 52 7.48 1.97 9.01
C ARG A 52 7.85 0.61 8.48
N SER A 53 8.51 -0.22 9.28
CA SER A 53 8.90 -1.59 8.89
C SER A 53 7.66 -2.45 8.56
N CYS A 54 6.62 -2.38 9.40
CA CYS A 54 5.35 -3.07 9.16
C CYS A 54 4.67 -2.60 7.87
N LEU A 55 4.67 -1.29 7.61
CA LEU A 55 4.09 -0.70 6.41
C LEU A 55 4.88 -1.08 5.14
N LEU A 56 6.22 -0.97 5.16
CA LEU A 56 7.07 -1.35 4.03
C LEU A 56 6.92 -2.81 3.64
N TYR A 57 6.70 -3.71 4.60
CA TYR A 57 6.44 -5.13 4.33
C TYR A 57 5.23 -5.33 3.39
N LEU A 58 4.29 -4.40 3.37
CA LEU A 58 3.12 -4.48 2.50
C LEU A 58 3.44 -4.29 1.01
N ALA A 59 4.62 -3.75 0.67
CA ALA A 59 5.10 -3.67 -0.72
C ALA A 59 5.29 -5.06 -1.37
N LEU A 60 5.33 -6.13 -0.58
CA LEU A 60 5.44 -7.51 -1.07
C LEU A 60 4.12 -8.09 -1.58
N PHE A 61 2.99 -7.42 -1.31
CA PHE A 61 1.68 -7.89 -1.74
C PHE A 61 1.31 -7.23 -3.08
N PRO A 62 0.69 -7.98 -4.00
CA PRO A 62 0.22 -7.43 -5.25
C PRO A 62 -0.94 -6.44 -5.02
N GLU A 63 -1.12 -5.58 -6.01
CA GLU A 63 -2.25 -4.65 -6.12
C GLU A 63 -3.58 -5.40 -5.91
N ASP A 64 -4.56 -4.72 -5.30
CA ASP A 64 -5.91 -5.24 -5.03
C ASP A 64 -6.03 -6.45 -4.09
N GLN A 65 -4.92 -7.01 -3.60
CA GLN A 65 -4.99 -8.21 -2.76
C GLN A 65 -5.62 -7.92 -1.39
N LEU A 66 -6.58 -8.77 -1.01
CA LEU A 66 -7.08 -8.85 0.36
C LEU A 66 -6.08 -9.59 1.24
N ILE A 67 -5.56 -8.89 2.24
CA ILE A 67 -4.58 -9.40 3.19
C ILE A 67 -5.30 -9.67 4.51
N GLU A 68 -5.29 -10.93 4.96
CA GLU A 68 -5.88 -11.31 6.24
C GLU A 68 -5.09 -10.73 7.40
N ARG A 69 -5.77 -10.02 8.31
CA ARG A 69 -5.16 -9.28 9.42
C ARG A 69 -4.30 -10.16 10.32
N GLN A 70 -4.84 -11.30 10.79
CA GLN A 70 -4.11 -12.18 11.71
C GLN A 70 -2.84 -12.76 11.06
N ARG A 71 -2.93 -13.11 9.77
CA ARG A 71 -1.79 -13.62 9.01
C ARG A 71 -0.73 -12.55 8.77
N LEU A 72 -1.14 -11.31 8.53
CA LEU A 72 -0.23 -10.18 8.39
C LEU A 72 0.54 -9.91 9.69
N VAL A 73 -0.16 -9.85 10.83
CA VAL A 73 0.47 -9.65 12.13
C VAL A 73 1.48 -10.75 12.45
N ARG A 74 1.14 -12.03 12.21
CA ARG A 74 2.07 -13.15 12.40
C ARG A 74 3.33 -13.02 11.55
N ARG A 75 3.21 -12.48 10.33
CA ARG A 75 4.37 -12.21 9.46
C ARG A 75 5.24 -11.10 10.02
N TRP A 76 4.66 -10.00 10.46
CA TRP A 76 5.43 -8.93 11.12
C TRP A 76 6.17 -9.40 12.37
N ILE A 77 5.57 -10.29 13.16
CA ILE A 77 6.24 -10.93 14.29
C ILE A 77 7.40 -11.83 13.82
N SER A 78 7.19 -12.65 12.79
CA SER A 78 8.25 -13.56 12.30
C SER A 78 9.44 -12.83 11.68
N GLU A 79 9.20 -11.65 11.07
CA GLU A 79 10.26 -10.77 10.56
C GLU A 79 10.95 -9.94 11.67
N GLY A 80 10.45 -10.01 12.90
CA GLY A 80 11.00 -9.29 14.05
C GLY A 80 10.65 -7.80 14.11
N PHE A 81 9.70 -7.33 13.29
CA PHE A 81 9.23 -5.92 13.32
C PHE A 81 8.42 -5.60 14.57
N ILE A 82 7.82 -6.64 15.17
CA ILE A 82 7.09 -6.55 16.43
C ILE A 82 7.91 -7.31 17.47
N HIS A 83 8.48 -6.55 18.41
CA HIS A 83 9.18 -7.08 19.57
C HIS A 83 8.67 -6.36 20.83
N GLY A 84 8.54 -7.10 21.92
CA GLY A 84 7.98 -6.61 23.19
C GLY A 84 8.80 -7.08 24.37
N GLU A 85 8.43 -6.59 25.55
CA GLU A 85 9.04 -7.02 26.81
C GLU A 85 8.60 -8.45 27.19
N SER A 86 9.35 -9.08 28.10
CA SER A 86 9.02 -10.42 28.57
C SER A 86 7.60 -10.48 29.16
N GLY A 87 6.74 -11.31 28.56
CA GLY A 87 5.35 -11.49 28.99
C GLY A 87 4.32 -10.66 28.22
N GLN A 88 4.74 -9.81 27.28
CA GLN A 88 3.84 -9.06 26.40
C GLN A 88 3.26 -9.96 25.30
N ASP A 89 1.97 -9.81 25.02
CA ASP A 89 1.34 -10.48 23.88
C ASP A 89 1.69 -9.74 22.57
N LEU A 90 2.57 -10.34 21.77
CA LEU A 90 3.00 -9.80 20.49
C LEU A 90 1.86 -9.74 19.45
N MET A 91 0.86 -10.63 19.56
CA MET A 91 -0.31 -10.58 18.69
C MET A 91 -1.15 -9.35 19.00
N GLU A 92 -1.39 -9.06 20.28
CA GLU A 92 -2.12 -7.86 20.71
C GLU A 92 -1.40 -6.58 20.27
N LEU A 93 -0.08 -6.50 20.52
CA LEU A 93 0.74 -5.38 20.07
C LEU A 93 0.68 -5.21 18.54
N GLY A 94 0.72 -6.31 17.78
CA GLY A 94 0.59 -6.28 16.34
C GLY A 94 -0.79 -5.88 15.83
N GLU A 95 -1.86 -6.24 16.54
CA GLU A 95 -3.21 -5.74 16.25
C GLU A 95 -3.29 -4.22 16.45
N GLU A 96 -2.63 -3.69 17.48
CA GLU A 96 -2.57 -2.25 17.72
C GLU A 96 -1.80 -1.53 16.61
N TYR A 97 -0.68 -2.08 16.14
CA TYR A 97 0.06 -1.52 15.00
C TYR A 97 -0.78 -1.51 13.73
N PHE A 98 -1.49 -2.61 13.45
CA PHE A 98 -2.43 -2.67 12.34
C PHE A 98 -3.49 -1.56 12.44
N HIS A 99 -4.06 -1.37 13.63
CA HIS A 99 -5.08 -0.34 13.85
C HIS A 99 -4.53 1.08 13.67
N GLN A 100 -3.30 1.35 14.10
CA GLN A 100 -2.64 2.63 13.87
C GLN A 100 -2.44 2.92 12.37
N LEU A 101 -2.05 1.91 11.58
CA LEU A 101 -1.94 2.07 10.12
C LEU A 101 -3.30 2.32 9.45
N VAL A 102 -4.37 1.68 9.92
CA VAL A 102 -5.75 1.96 9.47
C VAL A 102 -6.16 3.39 9.83
N ASN A 103 -5.94 3.82 11.06
CA ASN A 103 -6.34 5.16 11.52
C ASN A 103 -5.59 6.29 10.80
N ARG A 104 -4.35 6.02 10.38
CA ARG A 104 -3.55 6.93 9.54
C ARG A 104 -3.92 6.85 8.06
N SER A 105 -4.93 6.04 7.70
CA SER A 105 -5.37 5.81 6.31
C SER A 105 -4.26 5.28 5.38
N LEU A 106 -3.26 4.59 5.95
CA LEU A 106 -2.14 4.00 5.19
C LEU A 106 -2.48 2.59 4.68
N ILE A 107 -3.44 1.93 5.32
CA ILE A 107 -4.04 0.69 4.84
C ILE A 107 -5.57 0.79 4.92
N GLN A 108 -6.25 0.22 3.94
CA GLN A 108 -7.70 0.25 3.85
C GLN A 108 -8.29 -1.00 4.55
N PRO A 109 -9.15 -0.84 5.56
CA PRO A 109 -9.80 -1.98 6.21
C PRO A 109 -10.85 -2.61 5.28
N ASN A 110 -11.02 -3.92 5.37
CA ASN A 110 -12.05 -4.67 4.64
C ASN A 110 -12.65 -5.77 5.52
N TYR A 111 -13.92 -6.13 5.26
CA TYR A 111 -14.73 -7.07 6.03
C TYR A 111 -14.69 -6.78 7.53
N ILE A 112 -15.39 -5.72 7.93
CA ILE A 112 -15.51 -5.31 9.34
C ILE A 112 -16.46 -6.29 10.04
N GLY A 113 -15.97 -6.92 11.11
CA GLY A 113 -16.75 -7.83 11.95
C GLY A 113 -17.74 -7.10 12.86
N TYR A 114 -18.59 -7.86 13.53
CA TYR A 114 -19.52 -7.33 14.54
C TYR A 114 -18.82 -6.69 15.75
N ASP A 115 -17.55 -7.03 15.96
CA ASP A 115 -16.65 -6.43 16.96
C ASP A 115 -16.03 -5.10 16.50
N GLY A 116 -16.39 -4.61 15.30
CA GLY A 116 -15.83 -3.40 14.72
C GLY A 116 -14.40 -3.56 14.20
N LYS A 117 -13.82 -4.77 14.26
CA LYS A 117 -12.47 -5.03 13.78
C LYS A 117 -12.48 -5.47 12.32
N ALA A 118 -11.55 -4.93 11.54
CA ALA A 118 -11.34 -5.40 10.17
C ALA A 118 -10.74 -6.82 10.17
N LYS A 119 -11.32 -7.73 9.40
CA LYS A 119 -10.74 -9.08 9.19
C LYS A 119 -9.64 -9.07 8.14
N TYR A 120 -9.76 -8.17 7.16
CA TYR A 120 -8.80 -8.01 6.06
C TYR A 120 -8.39 -6.55 5.93
N CYS A 121 -7.29 -6.31 5.23
CA CYS A 121 -6.96 -5.01 4.68
C CYS A 121 -6.55 -5.12 3.21
N ARG A 122 -6.46 -3.97 2.56
CA ARG A 122 -5.86 -3.77 1.24
C ARG A 122 -5.01 -2.51 1.30
N VAL A 123 -3.94 -2.44 0.52
CA VAL A 123 -3.20 -1.19 0.29
C VAL A 123 -3.76 -0.51 -0.96
N HIS A 124 -4.01 0.79 -0.87
CA HIS A 124 -4.43 1.57 -2.04
C HIS A 124 -3.29 1.66 -3.05
N ASP A 125 -3.59 1.63 -4.33
CA ASP A 125 -2.59 1.47 -5.40
C ASP A 125 -1.54 2.59 -5.37
N THR A 126 -1.96 3.84 -5.10
CA THR A 126 -1.04 4.97 -4.94
C THR A 126 -0.09 4.85 -3.73
N ILE A 127 -0.56 4.22 -2.65
CA ILE A 127 0.29 3.96 -1.47
C ILE A 127 1.23 2.80 -1.79
N LEU A 128 0.74 1.76 -2.47
CA LEU A 128 1.54 0.63 -2.87
C LEU A 128 2.70 1.04 -3.80
N ASP A 129 2.43 1.87 -4.81
CA ASP A 129 3.45 2.45 -5.70
C ASP A 129 4.52 3.19 -4.89
N PHE A 130 4.10 4.05 -3.96
CA PHE A 130 5.03 4.76 -3.06
C PHE A 130 5.87 3.79 -2.20
N LEU A 131 5.27 2.74 -1.65
CA LEU A 131 5.98 1.76 -0.82
C LEU A 131 6.97 0.92 -1.63
N ILE A 132 6.64 0.58 -2.88
CA ILE A 132 7.54 -0.15 -3.79
C ILE A 132 8.78 0.70 -4.07
N ASP A 133 8.58 1.97 -4.40
CA ASP A 133 9.68 2.92 -4.64
C ASP A 133 10.54 3.07 -3.37
N LYS A 134 9.89 3.27 -2.21
CA LYS A 134 10.58 3.44 -0.93
C LYS A 134 11.34 2.19 -0.48
N SER A 135 10.75 1.01 -0.66
CA SER A 135 11.38 -0.27 -0.28
C SER A 135 12.64 -0.56 -1.10
N SER A 136 12.68 -0.08 -2.35
CA SER A 136 13.84 -0.16 -3.23
C SER A 136 14.95 0.80 -2.81
N GLU A 137 14.61 2.02 -2.37
CA GLU A 137 15.58 2.98 -1.81
C GLU A 137 16.19 2.47 -0.50
N GLU A 138 15.37 1.87 0.38
CA GLU A 138 15.80 1.39 1.70
C GLU A 138 16.40 -0.03 1.68
N ASN A 139 16.53 -0.65 0.50
CA ASN A 139 17.00 -2.04 0.31
C ASN A 139 16.25 -3.08 1.17
N MET A 140 15.00 -2.81 1.55
CA MET A 140 14.22 -3.71 2.41
C MET A 140 13.63 -4.90 1.63
N CYS A 141 13.30 -4.71 0.35
CA CYS A 141 12.71 -5.74 -0.50
C CYS A 141 13.22 -5.60 -1.93
N THR A 142 13.73 -6.69 -2.53
CA THR A 142 14.02 -6.72 -3.96
C THR A 142 12.78 -7.24 -4.68
N VAL A 143 11.99 -6.35 -5.28
CA VAL A 143 10.86 -6.76 -6.12
C VAL A 143 11.42 -7.45 -7.37
N LEU A 144 11.33 -8.78 -7.43
CA LEU A 144 11.61 -9.54 -8.65
C LEU A 144 10.46 -9.28 -9.63
N LYS A 145 10.70 -8.42 -10.63
CA LYS A 145 9.77 -8.23 -11.75
C LYS A 145 9.56 -9.58 -12.45
N LYS A 146 8.31 -10.04 -12.51
CA LYS A 146 7.91 -11.18 -13.36
C LYS A 146 7.80 -10.74 -14.82
#